data_AF-A0A1Q9JKW4-F1
#
_entry.id   AF-A0A1Q9JKW4-F1
#
_cell.length_a   1.000
_cell.length_b   1.000
_cell.length_c   1.000
_cell.angle_alpha   90.00
_cell.angle_beta   90.00
_cell.angle_gamma   90.00
#
_symmetry.space_group_name_H-M   'P 1'
#
loop_
_entity.id
_entity.type
_entity.pdbx_description
1 polymer ?
#
loop_
_entity_poly.entity_id
_entity_poly.type
_entity_poly.pdbx_seq_one_letter_code
_entity_poly.pdbx_strand_id
1 'polypeptide(L)'
;MEKDFERKAVKKVTIGIAIIMLFVFGFATINIWANTNTKKNEDSAVSEKGLQVVELDNVQKDNFLKDYGTIEICRIIKTNQGEFELYPEFTNNKEAMKNLIEKEEKALQYLEARYGFEQLNDSNYQEYRGCVMDSLEQVDVPENIATVLPQIDEFLDIYENEVKNDQIETIVNNLSKSINNGEFIKLKEEVELLGDVLPYNLTVSCTEEDAEPVKVVSVSIKSETGIETKSKAQAHPGNSKFDIEKGIAYAKQYAPKGKHNSKYYYFNGGDCTNFVSQIKKAGGVPFHYTYKGTVNPTLDKKNSWYYKSKSDYGYRWTVADKFAKFYGVKYKTTSFMSLSKNVKRGSFITKDSANDKDWDHMGFVTEITENKKTTEGSTYYDFKVAQHTADYHAYVSSKKCGWDKIKKEHPKAVFGIVK
;
A
#
# COMPACT_ATOMS: atom_id res chain seq x y z
N MET A 1 26.34 60.29 11.53
CA MET A 1 26.05 60.32 10.08
C MET A 1 25.39 58.98 9.76
N GLU A 2 24.08 58.93 10.00
CA GLU A 2 23.20 57.79 9.70
C GLU A 2 23.21 57.49 8.21
N LYS A 3 23.18 56.20 7.86
CA LYS A 3 22.59 55.72 6.60
C LYS A 3 21.85 54.41 6.82
N ASP A 4 20.55 54.62 7.06
CA ASP A 4 19.37 53.89 6.64
C ASP A 4 19.46 52.43 6.18
N PHE A 5 18.70 51.64 6.94
CA PHE A 5 17.99 50.43 6.56
C PHE A 5 17.04 50.66 5.37
N GLU A 6 17.13 49.82 4.34
CA GLU A 6 15.95 49.32 3.63
C GLU A 6 16.15 47.84 3.25
N ARG A 7 15.55 46.94 4.04
CA ARG A 7 15.27 45.57 3.61
C ARG A 7 13.98 45.57 2.79
N LYS A 8 14.10 45.40 1.48
CA LYS A 8 12.96 45.05 0.62
C LYS A 8 12.39 43.71 1.06
N ALA A 9 11.17 43.75 1.57
CA ALA A 9 10.34 42.58 1.81
C ALA A 9 10.01 41.91 0.46
N VAL A 10 10.53 40.71 0.25
CA VAL A 10 10.06 39.83 -0.82
C VAL A 10 8.77 39.18 -0.31
N LYS A 11 7.63 39.66 -0.81
CA LYS A 11 6.34 38.97 -0.68
C LYS A 11 6.47 37.59 -1.32
N LYS A 12 6.52 36.53 -0.50
CA LYS A 12 6.30 35.16 -0.99
C LYS A 12 4.82 35.05 -1.33
N VAL A 13 4.54 34.86 -2.62
CA VAL A 13 3.21 34.47 -3.10
C VAL A 13 3.04 32.99 -2.77
N THR A 14 2.22 32.70 -1.77
CA THR A 14 1.79 31.34 -1.47
C THR A 14 0.79 30.92 -2.54
N ILE A 15 1.25 30.14 -3.53
CA ILE A 15 0.36 29.43 -4.44
C ILE A 15 -0.04 28.15 -3.71
N GLY A 16 -1.16 28.20 -3.00
CA GLY A 16 -1.84 27.01 -2.52
C GLY A 16 -2.32 26.21 -3.73
N ILE A 17 -1.75 25.03 -3.95
CA ILE A 17 -2.22 24.09 -4.95
C ILE A 17 -3.18 23.15 -4.23
N ALA A 18 -4.48 23.43 -4.34
CA ALA A 18 -5.53 22.49 -4.03
C ALA A 18 -5.37 21.26 -4.94
N ILE A 19 -5.11 20.11 -4.34
CA ILE A 19 -5.22 18.83 -5.03
C ILE A 19 -6.72 18.59 -5.21
N ILE A 20 -7.17 18.62 -6.47
CA ILE A 20 -8.54 18.35 -6.87
C ILE A 20 -8.84 16.87 -6.52
N MET A 21 -9.55 16.68 -5.41
CA MET A 21 -10.30 15.45 -5.13
C MET A 21 -11.29 15.23 -6.27
N LEU A 22 -11.19 14.07 -6.92
CA LEU A 22 -12.19 13.64 -7.88
C LEU A 22 -13.43 13.16 -7.12
N PHE A 23 -14.42 14.04 -7.18
CA PHE A 23 -15.80 13.87 -6.76
C PHE A 23 -16.38 12.49 -7.05
N VAL A 24 -16.93 11.86 -6.00
CA VAL A 24 -17.99 10.86 -6.11
C VAL A 24 -19.26 11.60 -6.55
N PHE A 25 -19.54 11.60 -7.85
CA PHE A 25 -20.83 12.06 -8.37
C PHE A 25 -21.89 11.00 -8.08
N GLY A 26 -22.80 11.32 -7.16
CA GLY A 26 -24.11 10.69 -7.08
C GLY A 26 -24.89 11.01 -8.35
N PHE A 27 -25.13 10.00 -9.19
CA PHE A 27 -26.08 10.14 -10.29
C PHE A 27 -27.49 9.95 -9.74
N ALA A 28 -28.24 11.04 -9.69
CA ALA A 28 -29.70 11.00 -9.64
C ALA A 28 -30.20 10.34 -10.93
N THR A 29 -30.97 9.27 -10.78
CA THR A 29 -31.60 8.52 -11.87
C THR A 29 -32.66 9.39 -12.56
N ILE A 30 -32.50 9.62 -13.87
CA ILE A 30 -33.61 10.01 -14.76
C ILE A 30 -34.01 8.76 -15.54
N ASN A 31 -35.18 8.21 -15.22
CA ASN A 31 -35.81 7.15 -16.00
C ASN A 31 -36.21 7.70 -17.37
N ILE A 32 -35.56 7.24 -18.44
CA ILE A 32 -36.09 7.36 -19.80
C ILE A 32 -36.41 5.94 -20.27
N TRP A 33 -37.71 5.69 -20.39
CA TRP A 33 -38.29 4.46 -20.89
C TRP A 33 -38.09 4.42 -22.41
N ALA A 34 -37.22 3.54 -22.89
CA ALA A 34 -37.15 3.15 -24.30
C ALA A 34 -37.32 1.63 -24.38
N ASN A 35 -38.53 1.23 -24.74
CA ASN A 35 -38.95 -0.14 -24.95
C ASN A 35 -38.47 -0.61 -26.33
N THR A 36 -37.52 -1.51 -26.39
CA THR A 36 -37.26 -2.35 -27.58
C THR A 36 -37.06 -3.80 -27.18
N ASN A 37 -38.11 -4.58 -27.44
CA ASN A 37 -38.17 -6.04 -27.36
C ASN A 37 -36.94 -6.69 -28.02
N THR A 38 -36.14 -7.37 -27.21
CA THR A 38 -35.30 -8.49 -27.67
C THR A 38 -35.57 -9.68 -26.77
N LYS A 39 -35.90 -10.80 -27.40
CA LYS A 39 -36.31 -12.06 -26.78
C LYS A 39 -35.32 -12.50 -25.71
N LYS A 40 -35.83 -12.75 -24.50
CA LYS A 40 -35.17 -13.56 -23.47
C LYS A 40 -34.82 -14.93 -24.08
N ASN A 41 -33.53 -15.25 -24.11
CA ASN A 41 -33.09 -16.63 -23.94
C ASN A 41 -33.05 -16.87 -22.44
N GLU A 42 -34.08 -17.54 -21.94
CA GLU A 42 -34.06 -18.23 -20.66
C GLU A 42 -33.18 -19.47 -20.87
N ASP A 43 -31.94 -19.43 -20.36
CA ASP A 43 -31.12 -20.60 -19.94
C ASP A 43 -29.68 -20.17 -19.56
N SER A 44 -29.55 -19.23 -18.61
CA SER A 44 -28.28 -18.97 -17.92
C SER A 44 -28.47 -19.23 -16.42
N ALA A 45 -28.39 -20.49 -16.02
CA ALA A 45 -28.28 -20.84 -14.60
C ALA A 45 -26.86 -20.54 -14.10
N VAL A 46 -26.58 -19.25 -13.83
CA VAL A 46 -25.39 -18.85 -13.09
C VAL A 46 -25.76 -18.82 -11.60
N SER A 47 -25.51 -19.92 -10.89
CA SER A 47 -25.74 -19.99 -9.44
C SER A 47 -24.48 -19.69 -8.65
N GLU A 48 -24.01 -18.44 -8.69
CA GLU A 48 -23.11 -17.88 -7.66
C GLU A 48 -23.87 -16.82 -6.84
N LYS A 49 -25.03 -17.19 -6.29
CA LYS A 49 -25.76 -16.42 -5.24
C LYS A 49 -24.94 -16.23 -3.94
N GLY A 50 -23.66 -16.61 -3.93
CA GLY A 50 -22.83 -16.72 -2.73
C GLY A 50 -21.77 -15.65 -2.58
N LEU A 51 -21.43 -14.86 -3.60
CA LEU A 51 -20.38 -13.83 -3.52
C LEU A 51 -20.96 -12.49 -3.03
N GLN A 52 -20.61 -12.10 -1.80
CA GLN A 52 -21.06 -10.84 -1.21
C GLN A 52 -20.13 -10.41 -0.07
N VAL A 53 -20.08 -9.11 0.21
CA VAL A 53 -19.52 -8.59 1.46
C VAL A 53 -20.62 -8.57 2.52
N VAL A 54 -20.30 -9.01 3.74
CA VAL A 54 -21.25 -9.07 4.87
C VAL A 54 -20.59 -8.47 6.11
N GLU A 55 -21.38 -7.74 6.89
CA GLU A 55 -20.97 -7.24 8.20
C GLU A 55 -21.06 -8.33 9.30
N LEU A 56 -20.17 -8.26 10.28
CA LEU A 56 -20.10 -9.19 11.42
C LEU A 56 -20.55 -8.53 12.73
N ASP A 57 -21.43 -9.21 13.47
CA ASP A 57 -21.97 -8.73 14.75
C ASP A 57 -21.05 -8.98 15.97
N ASN A 58 -20.04 -9.85 15.86
CA ASN A 58 -19.14 -10.20 16.97
C ASN A 58 -17.73 -10.53 16.45
N VAL A 59 -16.76 -9.68 16.78
CA VAL A 59 -15.49 -9.63 16.06
C VAL A 59 -14.28 -9.69 17.00
N GLN A 60 -13.15 -10.23 16.52
CA GLN A 60 -11.87 -10.09 17.20
C GLN A 60 -11.53 -8.61 17.38
N LYS A 61 -11.52 -8.16 18.64
CA LYS A 61 -11.11 -6.81 18.99
C LYS A 61 -9.60 -6.74 19.12
N ASP A 62 -9.02 -5.71 18.54
CA ASP A 62 -7.63 -5.36 18.79
C ASP A 62 -7.54 -4.11 19.66
N ASN A 63 -6.66 -4.14 20.66
CA ASN A 63 -6.58 -3.10 21.70
C ASN A 63 -5.32 -2.24 21.60
N PHE A 64 -4.49 -2.40 20.55
CA PHE A 64 -3.20 -1.71 20.47
C PHE A 64 -3.31 -0.19 20.22
N LEU A 65 -4.47 0.30 19.80
CA LEU A 65 -4.82 1.72 19.65
C LEU A 65 -6.10 2.10 20.44
N LYS A 66 -6.36 1.39 21.55
CA LYS A 66 -7.57 1.55 22.38
C LYS A 66 -7.85 2.98 22.87
N ASP A 67 -6.81 3.79 22.87
CA ASP A 67 -6.85 5.18 23.32
C ASP A 67 -7.51 6.11 22.29
N TYR A 68 -7.58 5.68 21.03
CA TYR A 68 -8.21 6.43 19.94
C TYR A 68 -9.56 5.82 19.54
N GLY A 69 -9.68 4.50 19.54
CA GLY A 69 -10.92 3.82 19.16
C GLY A 69 -10.85 2.31 19.32
N THR A 70 -11.98 1.66 19.07
CA THR A 70 -12.06 0.19 19.00
C THR A 70 -11.80 -0.25 17.56
N ILE A 71 -10.94 -1.24 17.38
CA ILE A 71 -10.58 -1.79 16.06
C ILE A 71 -11.13 -3.22 15.94
N GLU A 72 -11.81 -3.49 14.85
CA GLU A 72 -12.51 -4.75 14.58
C GLU A 72 -12.43 -5.12 13.09
N ILE A 73 -12.35 -6.42 12.78
CA ILE A 73 -12.65 -6.98 11.44
C ILE A 73 -14.17 -7.10 11.26
N CYS A 74 -14.84 -6.01 10.94
CA CYS A 74 -16.31 -5.99 10.84
C CYS A 74 -16.85 -6.50 9.50
N ARG A 75 -16.02 -6.73 8.48
CA ARG A 75 -16.46 -7.17 7.15
C ARG A 75 -15.74 -8.43 6.67
N ILE A 76 -16.50 -9.31 6.02
CA ILE A 76 -16.01 -10.52 5.35
C ILE A 76 -16.50 -10.58 3.91
N ILE A 77 -15.73 -11.21 3.03
CA ILE A 77 -16.28 -11.76 1.78
C ILE A 77 -16.81 -13.16 2.08
N LYS A 78 -18.09 -13.36 1.85
CA LYS A 78 -18.71 -14.68 1.83
C LYS A 78 -18.67 -15.21 0.40
N THR A 79 -18.32 -16.49 0.25
CA THR A 79 -18.45 -17.26 -0.98
C THR A 79 -19.03 -18.63 -0.66
N ASN A 80 -19.34 -19.42 -1.71
CA ASN A 80 -19.71 -20.83 -1.50
C ASN A 80 -18.55 -21.67 -0.94
N GLN A 81 -17.31 -21.19 -1.03
CA GLN A 81 -16.10 -21.88 -0.61
C GLN A 81 -15.66 -21.53 0.82
N GLY A 82 -16.20 -20.46 1.40
CA GLY A 82 -15.85 -20.02 2.75
C GLY A 82 -16.12 -18.55 3.02
N GLU A 83 -15.61 -18.09 4.16
CA GLU A 83 -15.69 -16.72 4.63
C GLU A 83 -14.25 -16.19 4.77
N PHE A 84 -14.01 -14.99 4.25
CA PHE A 84 -12.68 -14.39 4.16
C PHE A 84 -12.69 -13.01 4.80
N GLU A 85 -11.96 -12.88 5.91
CA GLU A 85 -11.77 -11.63 6.65
C GLU A 85 -11.15 -10.54 5.78
N LEU A 86 -11.75 -9.35 5.82
CA LEU A 86 -11.20 -8.14 5.21
C LEU A 86 -10.28 -7.41 6.19
N TYR A 87 -9.96 -6.15 5.90
CA TYR A 87 -9.09 -5.34 6.74
C TYR A 87 -9.78 -4.99 8.07
N PRO A 88 -9.05 -4.96 9.19
CA PRO A 88 -9.55 -4.37 10.42
C PRO A 88 -9.74 -2.85 10.25
N GLU A 89 -10.86 -2.32 10.74
CA GLU A 89 -11.18 -0.88 10.71
C GLU A 89 -11.60 -0.38 12.11
N PHE A 90 -11.56 0.93 12.33
CA PHE A 90 -12.17 1.48 13.54
C PHE A 90 -13.68 1.34 13.45
N THR A 91 -14.32 0.93 14.56
CA THR A 91 -15.79 0.84 14.63
C THR A 91 -16.49 2.19 14.40
N ASN A 92 -15.75 3.30 14.55
CA ASN A 92 -16.18 4.65 14.20
C ASN A 92 -14.95 5.50 13.84
N ASN A 93 -14.63 5.57 12.54
CA ASN A 93 -13.49 6.32 12.02
C ASN A 93 -13.52 7.81 12.43
N LYS A 94 -14.69 8.46 12.38
CA LYS A 94 -14.82 9.88 12.71
C LYS A 94 -14.49 10.19 14.16
N GLU A 95 -15.01 9.38 15.09
CA GLU A 95 -14.68 9.56 16.51
C GLU A 95 -13.22 9.19 16.78
N ALA A 96 -12.69 8.17 16.11
CA ALA A 96 -11.28 7.80 16.23
C ALA A 96 -10.34 8.94 15.78
N MET A 97 -10.64 9.59 14.64
CA MET A 97 -9.87 10.74 14.13
C MET A 97 -9.92 11.92 15.10
N LYS A 98 -11.12 12.21 15.64
CA LYS A 98 -11.28 13.25 16.66
C LYS A 98 -10.46 12.95 17.92
N ASN A 99 -10.50 11.72 18.42
CA ASN A 99 -9.73 11.31 19.59
C ASN A 99 -8.22 11.42 19.36
N LEU A 100 -7.73 11.06 18.17
CA LEU A 100 -6.34 11.28 17.79
C LEU A 100 -5.98 12.77 17.84
N ILE A 101 -6.79 13.62 17.21
CA ILE A 101 -6.55 15.07 17.13
C ILE A 101 -6.49 15.70 18.53
N GLU A 102 -7.43 15.33 19.40
CA GLU A 102 -7.51 15.86 20.78
C GLU A 102 -6.33 15.35 21.64
N LYS A 103 -5.97 14.08 21.51
CA LYS A 103 -4.98 13.45 22.38
C LYS A 103 -3.54 13.78 21.98
N GLU A 104 -3.26 13.79 20.67
CA GLU A 104 -1.91 13.99 20.12
C GLU A 104 -1.71 15.39 19.52
N GLU A 105 -2.49 16.36 20.00
CA GLU A 105 -2.52 17.76 19.53
C GLU A 105 -1.10 18.34 19.33
N LYS A 106 -0.19 18.14 20.30
CA LYS A 106 1.18 18.69 20.24
C LYS A 106 2.02 18.07 19.12
N ALA A 107 1.86 16.78 18.87
CA ALA A 107 2.59 16.10 17.80
C ALA A 107 2.03 16.48 16.43
N LEU A 108 0.72 16.60 16.30
CA LEU A 108 0.08 17.08 15.08
C LEU A 108 0.46 18.53 14.78
N GLN A 109 0.41 19.44 15.77
CA GLN A 109 0.88 20.83 15.62
C GLN A 109 2.35 20.92 15.22
N TYR A 110 3.21 20.02 15.71
CA TYR A 110 4.60 19.94 15.27
C TYR A 110 4.70 19.57 13.79
N LEU A 111 3.94 18.57 13.33
CA LEU A 111 3.92 18.15 11.93
C LEU A 111 3.35 19.24 11.02
N GLU A 112 2.25 19.88 11.42
CA GLU A 112 1.64 21.04 10.77
C GLU A 112 2.66 22.15 10.53
N ALA A 113 3.38 22.55 11.59
CA ALA A 113 4.38 23.60 11.51
C ALA A 113 5.61 23.20 10.67
N ARG A 114 6.05 21.94 10.75
CA ARG A 114 7.25 21.45 10.05
C ARG A 114 7.02 21.31 8.55
N TYR A 115 5.86 20.81 8.14
CA TYR A 115 5.55 20.49 6.74
C TYR A 115 4.61 21.49 6.06
N GLY A 116 4.04 22.43 6.83
CA GLY A 116 3.13 23.46 6.31
C GLY A 116 1.75 22.90 5.97
N PHE A 117 1.24 21.98 6.79
CA PHE A 117 -0.06 21.36 6.59
C PHE A 117 -1.17 22.11 7.32
N GLU A 118 -2.36 22.03 6.74
CA GLU A 118 -3.61 22.27 7.48
C GLU A 118 -3.82 21.14 8.50
N GLN A 119 -4.75 21.34 9.44
CA GLN A 119 -5.09 20.33 10.44
C GLN A 119 -5.46 18.99 9.78
N LEU A 120 -5.04 17.89 10.41
CA LEU A 120 -5.35 16.52 9.98
C LEU A 120 -6.86 16.31 9.76
N ASN A 121 -7.23 15.69 8.64
CA ASN A 121 -8.60 15.35 8.27
C ASN A 121 -8.65 14.27 7.16
N ASP A 122 -9.85 13.87 6.75
CA ASP A 122 -10.12 12.83 5.74
C ASP A 122 -9.44 13.06 4.37
N SER A 123 -9.13 14.32 4.04
CA SER A 123 -8.54 14.67 2.76
C SER A 123 -7.03 14.70 2.74
N ASN A 124 -6.38 14.76 3.91
CA ASN A 124 -4.92 14.92 4.01
C ASN A 124 -4.22 13.85 4.88
N TYR A 125 -4.96 12.85 5.38
CA TYR A 125 -4.41 11.83 6.28
C TYR A 125 -3.24 11.04 5.66
N GLN A 126 -3.25 10.83 4.34
CA GLN A 126 -2.19 10.12 3.61
C GLN A 126 -0.90 10.96 3.55
N GLU A 127 -1.02 12.27 3.27
CA GLU A 127 0.12 13.18 3.34
C GLU A 127 0.70 13.27 4.75
N TYR A 128 -0.17 13.28 5.77
CA TYR A 128 0.24 13.22 7.17
C TYR A 128 1.03 11.96 7.47
N ARG A 129 0.53 10.79 7.06
CA ARG A 129 1.21 9.51 7.27
C ARG A 129 2.61 9.52 6.66
N GLY A 130 2.74 10.02 5.43
CA GLY A 130 4.04 10.20 4.77
C GLY A 130 5.02 11.06 5.56
N CYS A 131 4.56 12.14 6.18
CA CYS A 131 5.37 13.03 7.00
C CYS A 131 5.69 12.48 8.39
N VAL A 132 4.81 11.66 8.97
CA VAL A 132 5.09 10.88 10.19
C VAL A 132 6.23 9.91 9.93
N MET A 133 6.17 9.16 8.83
CA MET A 133 7.22 8.20 8.44
C MET A 133 8.57 8.90 8.19
N ASP A 134 8.58 10.04 7.49
CA ASP A 134 9.80 10.84 7.35
C ASP A 134 10.35 11.26 8.72
N SER A 135 9.49 11.80 9.59
CA SER A 135 9.88 12.26 10.93
C SER A 135 10.47 11.16 11.81
N LEU A 136 9.91 9.94 11.79
CA LEU A 136 10.43 8.78 12.54
C LEU A 136 11.88 8.43 12.20
N GLU A 137 12.32 8.75 10.98
CA GLU A 137 13.66 8.46 10.49
C GLU A 137 14.63 9.66 10.65
N GLN A 138 14.14 10.82 11.10
CA GLN A 138 14.97 12.00 11.37
C GLN A 138 15.52 12.02 12.80
N VAL A 139 16.74 12.53 12.97
CA VAL A 139 17.42 12.63 14.27
C VAL A 139 17.12 13.92 15.04
N ASP A 140 16.46 14.90 14.41
CA ASP A 140 16.16 16.22 14.97
C ASP A 140 14.75 16.34 15.55
N VAL A 141 13.96 15.27 15.54
CA VAL A 141 12.62 15.25 16.13
C VAL A 141 12.73 15.26 17.67
N PRO A 142 12.02 16.18 18.37
CA PRO A 142 12.01 16.20 19.82
C PRO A 142 11.54 14.86 20.41
N GLU A 143 12.20 14.40 21.47
CA GLU A 143 11.96 13.06 22.06
C GLU A 143 10.48 12.83 22.41
N ASN A 144 9.82 13.83 23.01
CA ASN A 144 8.40 13.74 23.37
C ASN A 144 7.45 13.63 22.16
N ILE A 145 7.89 14.05 20.98
CA ILE A 145 7.14 13.89 19.73
C ILE A 145 7.50 12.52 19.13
N ALA A 146 8.79 12.19 19.04
CA ALA A 146 9.26 10.93 18.50
C ALA A 146 8.65 9.70 19.20
N THR A 147 8.34 9.78 20.49
CA THR A 147 7.70 8.69 21.24
C THR A 147 6.26 8.38 20.83
N VAL A 148 5.51 9.35 20.28
CA VAL A 148 4.10 9.17 19.90
C VAL A 148 3.91 8.93 18.40
N LEU A 149 4.85 9.37 17.56
CA LEU A 149 4.79 9.19 16.11
C LEU A 149 4.50 7.75 15.65
N PRO A 150 5.04 6.66 16.26
CA PRO A 150 4.71 5.30 15.84
C PRO A 150 3.22 4.97 15.98
N GLN A 151 2.57 5.49 17.03
CA GLN A 151 1.14 5.28 17.25
C GLN A 151 0.29 6.08 16.27
N ILE A 152 0.76 7.27 15.87
CA ILE A 152 0.11 8.06 14.83
C ILE A 152 0.23 7.36 13.47
N ASP A 153 1.40 6.79 13.14
CA ASP A 153 1.59 6.00 11.92
C ASP A 153 0.63 4.80 11.87
N GLU A 154 0.60 4.00 12.95
CA GLU A 154 -0.33 2.86 13.06
C GLU A 154 -1.80 3.28 13.02
N PHE A 155 -2.15 4.42 13.62
CA PHE A 155 -3.51 4.95 13.55
C PHE A 155 -3.90 5.26 12.10
N LEU A 156 -3.06 6.01 11.38
CA LEU A 156 -3.35 6.44 10.01
C LEU A 156 -3.36 5.27 9.04
N ASP A 157 -2.58 4.22 9.32
CA ASP A 157 -2.62 2.94 8.62
C ASP A 157 -3.98 2.25 8.78
N ILE A 158 -4.45 2.05 10.01
CA ILE A 158 -5.77 1.43 10.24
C ILE A 158 -6.92 2.33 9.74
N TYR A 159 -6.77 3.65 9.84
CA TYR A 159 -7.79 4.61 9.39
C TYR A 159 -8.19 4.41 7.93
N GLU A 160 -7.21 4.09 7.07
CA GLU A 160 -7.41 3.97 5.64
C GLU A 160 -8.17 2.70 5.23
N ASN A 161 -8.29 1.72 6.14
CA ASN A 161 -8.87 0.42 5.86
C ASN A 161 -10.38 0.47 5.58
N GLU A 162 -11.12 1.44 6.13
CA GLU A 162 -12.53 1.66 5.77
C GLU A 162 -12.66 1.96 4.27
N VAL A 163 -11.78 2.82 3.73
CA VAL A 163 -11.76 3.16 2.30
C VAL A 163 -11.40 1.94 1.45
N LYS A 164 -10.49 1.07 1.92
CA LYS A 164 -10.15 -0.18 1.22
C LYS A 164 -11.33 -1.18 1.25
N ASN A 165 -11.99 -1.33 2.39
CA ASN A 165 -13.14 -2.21 2.56
C ASN A 165 -14.33 -1.76 1.69
N ASP A 166 -14.60 -0.46 1.61
CA ASP A 166 -15.62 0.11 0.70
C ASP A 166 -15.29 -0.15 -0.78
N GLN A 167 -14.00 -0.10 -1.15
CA GLN A 167 -13.54 -0.44 -2.49
C GLN A 167 -13.74 -1.92 -2.79
N ILE A 168 -13.39 -2.81 -1.86
CA ILE A 168 -13.60 -4.25 -1.98
C ILE A 168 -15.08 -4.55 -2.17
N GLU A 169 -15.95 -3.99 -1.33
CA GLU A 169 -17.40 -4.17 -1.42
C GLU A 169 -17.94 -3.71 -2.77
N THR A 170 -17.51 -2.54 -3.25
CA THR A 170 -17.89 -2.05 -4.58
C THR A 170 -17.49 -3.02 -5.69
N ILE A 171 -16.26 -3.55 -5.65
CA ILE A 171 -15.76 -4.49 -6.65
C ILE A 171 -16.50 -5.82 -6.57
N VAL A 172 -16.71 -6.37 -5.36
CA VAL A 172 -17.45 -7.61 -5.12
C VAL A 172 -18.90 -7.49 -5.62
N ASN A 173 -19.56 -6.36 -5.36
CA ASN A 173 -20.91 -6.10 -5.86
C ASN A 173 -20.97 -6.03 -7.39
N ASN A 174 -19.93 -5.51 -8.05
CA ASN A 174 -19.86 -5.50 -9.50
C ASN A 174 -19.55 -6.90 -10.07
N LEU A 175 -18.64 -7.65 -9.45
CA LEU A 175 -18.36 -9.05 -9.77
C LEU A 175 -19.63 -9.89 -9.74
N SER A 176 -20.40 -9.81 -8.66
CA SER A 176 -21.66 -10.56 -8.53
C SER A 176 -22.66 -10.19 -9.63
N LYS A 177 -22.71 -8.93 -10.08
CA LYS A 177 -23.53 -8.53 -11.23
C LYS A 177 -23.00 -9.09 -12.54
N SER A 178 -21.69 -8.99 -12.80
CA SER A 178 -21.09 -9.49 -14.04
C SER A 178 -21.15 -11.01 -14.16
N ILE A 179 -21.04 -11.73 -13.05
CA ILE A 179 -21.30 -13.17 -12.96
C ILE A 179 -22.74 -13.47 -13.38
N ASN A 180 -23.73 -12.81 -12.75
CA ASN A 180 -25.14 -13.02 -13.05
C ASN A 180 -25.53 -12.66 -14.49
N ASN A 181 -24.82 -11.71 -15.10
CA ASN A 181 -25.05 -11.25 -16.47
C ASN A 181 -24.23 -12.01 -17.53
N GLY A 182 -23.32 -12.91 -17.14
CA GLY A 182 -22.42 -13.62 -18.06
C GLY A 182 -21.39 -12.72 -18.77
N GLU A 183 -21.02 -11.58 -18.16
CA GLU A 183 -20.13 -10.57 -18.77
C GLU A 183 -18.65 -10.90 -18.55
N PHE A 184 -18.17 -11.93 -19.24
CA PHE A 184 -16.90 -12.56 -18.93
C PHE A 184 -15.65 -11.64 -18.98
N ILE A 185 -15.61 -10.69 -19.94
CA ILE A 185 -14.46 -9.79 -20.07
C ILE A 185 -14.39 -8.82 -18.88
N LYS A 186 -15.53 -8.29 -18.45
CA LYS A 186 -15.61 -7.41 -17.27
C LYS A 186 -15.21 -8.17 -15.99
N LEU A 187 -15.61 -9.43 -15.89
CA LEU A 187 -15.26 -10.29 -14.76
C LEU A 187 -13.74 -10.42 -14.58
N LYS A 188 -12.98 -10.65 -15.66
CA LYS A 188 -11.51 -10.71 -15.59
C LYS A 188 -10.90 -9.40 -15.09
N GLU A 189 -11.36 -8.26 -15.59
CA GLU A 189 -10.90 -6.93 -15.15
C GLU A 189 -11.20 -6.70 -13.66
N GLU A 190 -12.39 -7.08 -13.20
CA GLU A 190 -12.81 -6.92 -11.81
C GLU A 190 -12.09 -7.88 -10.84
N VAL A 191 -11.77 -9.10 -11.28
CA VAL A 191 -10.95 -10.04 -10.50
C VAL A 191 -9.53 -9.50 -10.31
N GLU A 192 -8.94 -8.91 -11.35
CA GLU A 192 -7.64 -8.24 -11.23
C GLU A 192 -7.70 -7.06 -10.26
N LEU A 193 -8.74 -6.22 -10.35
CA LEU A 193 -8.95 -5.11 -9.41
C LEU A 193 -9.11 -5.60 -7.97
N LEU A 194 -9.88 -6.66 -7.75
CA LEU A 194 -10.10 -7.23 -6.43
C LEU A 194 -8.79 -7.75 -5.85
N GLY A 195 -7.99 -8.49 -6.61
CA GLY A 195 -6.68 -8.98 -6.15
C GLY A 195 -5.69 -7.87 -5.79
N ASP A 196 -5.88 -6.68 -6.35
CA ASP A 196 -5.06 -5.50 -6.14
C ASP A 196 -5.43 -4.70 -4.87
N VAL A 197 -6.60 -4.98 -4.28
CA VAL A 197 -7.10 -4.33 -3.05
C VAL A 197 -7.37 -5.30 -1.91
N LEU A 198 -7.39 -6.61 -2.14
CA LEU A 198 -7.58 -7.60 -1.08
C LEU A 198 -6.38 -7.63 -0.11
N PRO A 199 -6.59 -7.93 1.18
CA PRO A 199 -5.54 -8.34 2.12
C PRO A 199 -4.52 -9.29 1.49
N TYR A 200 -3.20 -9.11 1.70
CA TYR A 200 -2.18 -9.91 1.00
C TYR A 200 -2.18 -11.41 1.35
N ASN A 201 -2.89 -11.80 2.41
CA ASN A 201 -3.13 -13.20 2.76
C ASN A 201 -4.25 -13.82 1.93
N LEU A 202 -4.97 -13.05 1.13
CA LEU A 202 -6.01 -13.52 0.23
C LEU A 202 -5.51 -13.47 -1.22
N THR A 203 -5.95 -14.44 -2.00
CA THR A 203 -5.75 -14.47 -3.45
C THR A 203 -7.09 -14.72 -4.12
N VAL A 204 -7.32 -14.04 -5.23
CA VAL A 204 -8.52 -14.23 -6.05
C VAL A 204 -8.12 -14.69 -7.45
N SER A 205 -8.94 -15.56 -8.03
CA SER A 205 -8.77 -16.03 -9.40
C SER A 205 -10.13 -16.33 -10.00
N CYS A 206 -10.22 -16.27 -11.33
CA CYS A 206 -11.36 -16.80 -12.07
C CYS A 206 -10.92 -17.93 -13.00
N THR A 207 -11.74 -18.95 -13.13
CA THR A 207 -11.57 -20.01 -14.13
C THR A 207 -12.72 -19.99 -15.12
N GLU A 208 -12.40 -20.29 -16.39
CA GLU A 208 -13.38 -20.65 -17.41
C GLU A 208 -13.44 -22.18 -17.44
N GLU A 209 -14.62 -22.76 -17.22
CA GLU A 209 -14.88 -24.16 -17.50
C GLU A 209 -15.77 -24.27 -18.74
N ASP A 210 -15.29 -25.00 -19.73
CA ASP A 210 -16.05 -25.37 -20.93
C ASP A 210 -17.02 -26.50 -20.57
N ALA A 211 -18.17 -26.14 -19.99
CA ALA A 211 -19.25 -27.08 -19.71
C ALA A 211 -20.31 -26.94 -20.81
N GLU A 212 -20.19 -27.67 -21.93
CA GLU A 212 -21.21 -27.56 -23.00
C GLU A 212 -22.63 -27.82 -22.44
N PRO A 213 -23.63 -26.96 -22.75
CA PRO A 213 -23.63 -25.86 -23.73
C PRO A 213 -23.32 -24.44 -23.16
N VAL A 214 -22.87 -24.31 -21.91
CA VAL A 214 -22.71 -23.02 -21.20
C VAL A 214 -21.28 -22.82 -20.68
N LYS A 215 -20.66 -21.68 -21.00
CA LYS A 215 -19.43 -21.28 -20.31
C LYS A 215 -19.73 -20.98 -18.85
N VAL A 216 -19.21 -21.80 -17.95
CA VAL A 216 -19.29 -21.54 -16.50
C VAL A 216 -18.03 -20.80 -16.09
N VAL A 217 -18.23 -19.67 -15.41
CA VAL A 217 -17.15 -18.87 -14.86
C VAL A 217 -17.30 -18.93 -13.35
N SER A 218 -16.23 -19.35 -12.67
CA SER A 218 -16.21 -19.39 -11.21
C SER A 218 -15.19 -18.41 -10.69
N VAL A 219 -15.54 -17.69 -9.62
CA VAL A 219 -14.60 -16.87 -8.86
C VAL A 219 -14.21 -17.63 -7.62
N SER A 220 -12.91 -17.80 -7.41
CA SER A 220 -12.36 -18.50 -6.25
C SER A 220 -11.47 -17.58 -5.44
N ILE A 221 -11.72 -17.54 -4.13
CA ILE A 221 -10.87 -16.84 -3.15
C ILE A 221 -10.17 -17.90 -2.29
N LYS A 222 -8.87 -17.71 -2.05
CA LYS A 222 -8.07 -18.60 -1.21
C LYS A 222 -7.28 -17.78 -0.18
N SER A 223 -7.21 -18.31 1.04
CA SER A 223 -6.36 -17.77 2.09
C SER A 223 -5.01 -18.49 2.12
N GLU A 224 -3.92 -17.73 2.21
CA GLU A 224 -2.60 -18.22 2.58
C GLU A 224 -2.51 -18.34 4.10
N THR A 225 -2.54 -19.56 4.64
CA THR A 225 -2.34 -19.79 6.07
C THR A 225 -0.84 -19.88 6.40
N GLY A 226 -0.32 -18.93 7.18
CA GLY A 226 1.02 -19.00 7.78
C GLY A 226 1.94 -17.79 7.54
N ILE A 227 2.45 -17.22 8.63
CA ILE A 227 3.36 -16.07 8.64
C ILE A 227 4.77 -16.44 8.20
N GLU A 228 5.28 -17.65 8.48
CA GLU A 228 6.59 -18.12 8.00
C GLU A 228 6.46 -19.04 6.78
N THR A 229 6.02 -18.48 5.65
CA THR A 229 5.81 -19.25 4.42
C THR A 229 6.79 -18.81 3.33
N LYS A 230 7.46 -19.80 2.72
CA LYS A 230 8.12 -19.61 1.42
C LYS A 230 7.03 -19.72 0.34
N SER A 231 6.45 -18.59 -0.08
CA SER A 231 5.36 -18.63 -1.06
C SER A 231 5.88 -19.00 -2.46
N LYS A 232 5.12 -19.84 -3.16
CA LYS A 232 5.22 -20.01 -4.62
C LYS A 232 4.38 -18.97 -5.37
N ALA A 233 4.14 -17.78 -4.80
CA ALA A 233 3.29 -16.75 -5.44
C ALA A 233 3.65 -16.57 -6.92
N GLN A 234 2.64 -16.55 -7.79
CA GLN A 234 2.81 -16.21 -9.20
C GLN A 234 3.32 -14.78 -9.28
N ALA A 235 4.62 -14.63 -9.38
CA ALA A 235 5.26 -13.34 -9.53
C ALA A 235 5.16 -12.88 -10.97
N HIS A 236 5.12 -11.56 -11.18
CA HIS A 236 5.32 -11.01 -12.51
C HIS A 236 6.59 -11.62 -13.16
N PRO A 237 6.50 -12.27 -14.34
CA PRO A 237 7.61 -13.01 -14.94
C PRO A 237 8.83 -12.14 -15.26
N GLY A 238 8.63 -10.81 -15.37
CA GLY A 238 9.70 -9.83 -15.53
C GLY A 238 10.75 -9.82 -14.40
N ASN A 239 10.48 -10.41 -13.23
CA ASN A 239 11.47 -10.55 -12.16
C ASN A 239 12.73 -11.30 -12.58
N SER A 240 12.61 -12.26 -13.50
CA SER A 240 13.75 -13.01 -14.05
C SER A 240 14.79 -12.12 -14.75
N LYS A 241 14.43 -10.89 -15.12
CA LYS A 241 15.29 -9.94 -15.84
C LYS A 241 16.08 -9.01 -14.93
N PHE A 242 15.87 -9.06 -13.61
CA PHE A 242 16.53 -8.14 -12.69
C PHE A 242 18.01 -8.49 -12.51
N ASP A 243 18.87 -7.57 -12.94
CA ASP A 243 20.31 -7.59 -12.75
C ASP A 243 20.65 -6.96 -11.39
N ILE A 244 21.05 -7.82 -10.45
CA ILE A 244 21.35 -7.46 -9.06
C ILE A 244 22.45 -6.39 -9.00
N GLU A 245 23.49 -6.47 -9.84
CA GLU A 245 24.61 -5.54 -9.79
C GLU A 245 24.21 -4.16 -10.27
N LYS A 246 23.42 -4.07 -11.34
CA LYS A 246 22.88 -2.80 -11.80
C LYS A 246 21.93 -2.18 -10.77
N GLY A 247 21.09 -2.99 -10.13
CA GLY A 247 20.22 -2.53 -9.05
C GLY A 247 21.02 -1.94 -7.88
N ILE A 248 22.08 -2.63 -7.45
CA ILE A 248 22.96 -2.16 -6.37
C ILE A 248 23.73 -0.90 -6.77
N ALA A 249 24.26 -0.84 -7.99
CA ALA A 249 24.96 0.34 -8.49
C ALA A 249 24.03 1.56 -8.47
N TYR A 250 22.78 1.39 -8.93
CA TYR A 250 21.76 2.43 -8.87
C TYR A 250 21.45 2.85 -7.44
N ALA A 251 21.22 1.88 -6.55
CA ALA A 251 20.89 2.13 -5.16
C ALA A 251 22.01 2.92 -4.45
N LYS A 252 23.28 2.50 -4.63
CA LYS A 252 24.46 3.19 -4.07
C LYS A 252 24.59 4.63 -4.57
N GLN A 253 24.24 4.87 -5.83
CA GLN A 253 24.33 6.19 -6.44
C GLN A 253 23.26 7.16 -5.93
N TYR A 254 22.00 6.71 -5.89
CA TYR A 254 20.84 7.61 -5.75
C TYR A 254 20.16 7.57 -4.37
N ALA A 255 20.45 6.59 -3.51
CA ALA A 255 19.87 6.52 -2.16
C ALA A 255 20.31 7.64 -1.19
N PRO A 256 21.58 8.10 -1.17
CA PRO A 256 22.00 9.10 -0.19
C PRO A 256 21.29 10.46 -0.38
N LYS A 257 21.01 11.14 0.73
CA LYS A 257 20.42 12.49 0.76
C LYS A 257 21.08 13.45 -0.24
N GLY A 258 20.23 14.14 -1.02
CA GLY A 258 20.67 15.09 -2.05
C GLY A 258 21.24 14.46 -3.32
N LYS A 259 21.11 13.14 -3.48
CA LYS A 259 21.53 12.41 -4.68
C LYS A 259 20.38 11.84 -5.48
N HIS A 260 19.13 12.28 -5.27
CA HIS A 260 17.98 11.78 -6.03
C HIS A 260 18.19 11.85 -7.53
N ASN A 261 17.65 10.86 -8.24
CA ASN A 261 17.69 10.86 -9.69
C ASN A 261 16.66 11.86 -10.22
N SER A 262 17.12 12.99 -10.75
CA SER A 262 16.27 14.07 -11.27
C SER A 262 15.36 13.68 -12.45
N LYS A 263 15.51 12.47 -13.00
CA LYS A 263 14.58 11.91 -14.00
C LYS A 263 13.24 11.50 -13.40
N TYR A 264 13.20 11.23 -12.10
CA TYR A 264 12.01 10.79 -11.38
C TYR A 264 11.56 11.88 -10.43
N TYR A 265 10.25 12.08 -10.37
CA TYR A 265 9.63 12.95 -9.39
C TYR A 265 9.76 12.34 -8.00
N TYR A 266 10.00 13.18 -7.00
CA TYR A 266 10.01 12.80 -5.59
C TYR A 266 8.58 12.83 -5.06
N PHE A 267 8.06 11.67 -4.63
CA PHE A 267 6.70 11.55 -4.10
C PHE A 267 6.73 11.63 -2.58
N ASN A 268 6.29 12.75 -2.00
CA ASN A 268 6.12 12.84 -0.55
C ASN A 268 5.19 11.71 -0.05
N GLY A 269 5.63 10.94 0.95
CA GLY A 269 4.92 9.75 1.46
C GLY A 269 4.95 8.50 0.56
N GLY A 270 5.36 8.59 -0.71
CA GLY A 270 5.40 7.46 -1.65
C GLY A 270 6.80 7.11 -2.16
N ASP A 271 7.84 7.82 -1.72
CA ASP A 271 9.15 7.74 -2.36
C ASP A 271 9.89 6.42 -2.08
N CYS A 272 9.56 5.73 -0.98
CA CYS A 272 10.11 4.40 -0.70
C CYS A 272 9.85 3.42 -1.87
N THR A 273 8.60 3.36 -2.35
CA THR A 273 8.20 2.48 -3.46
C THR A 273 8.68 3.03 -4.81
N ASN A 274 8.57 4.35 -5.01
CA ASN A 274 9.12 5.00 -6.20
C ASN A 274 10.60 4.64 -6.39
N PHE A 275 11.39 4.70 -5.33
CA PHE A 275 12.82 4.42 -5.36
C PHE A 275 13.13 2.95 -5.65
N VAL A 276 12.47 2.01 -4.97
CA VAL A 276 12.69 0.59 -5.30
C VAL A 276 12.21 0.23 -6.71
N SER A 277 11.17 0.91 -7.22
CA SER A 277 10.76 0.79 -8.63
C SER A 277 11.83 1.31 -9.58
N GLN A 278 12.47 2.43 -9.27
CA GLN A 278 13.63 2.94 -10.02
C GLN A 278 14.79 1.94 -10.01
N ILE A 279 15.14 1.37 -8.85
CA ILE A 279 16.17 0.33 -8.72
C ILE A 279 15.82 -0.86 -9.62
N LYS A 280 14.57 -1.34 -9.55
CA LYS A 280 14.12 -2.49 -10.34
C LYS A 280 14.17 -2.21 -11.85
N LYS A 281 13.80 -1.01 -12.25
CA LYS A 281 13.89 -0.54 -13.64
C LYS A 281 15.34 -0.43 -14.13
N ALA A 282 16.23 0.14 -13.31
CA ALA A 282 17.66 0.25 -13.61
C ALA A 282 18.34 -1.12 -13.66
N GLY A 283 17.86 -2.08 -12.88
CA GLY A 283 18.22 -3.49 -12.96
C GLY A 283 17.71 -4.20 -14.23
N GLY A 284 17.00 -3.52 -15.13
CA GLY A 284 16.64 -4.09 -16.44
C GLY A 284 15.22 -4.64 -16.55
N VAL A 285 14.39 -4.53 -15.51
CA VAL A 285 12.99 -4.95 -15.59
C VAL A 285 12.20 -3.99 -16.51
N PRO A 286 11.53 -4.49 -17.57
CA PRO A 286 10.76 -3.65 -18.47
C PRO A 286 9.50 -3.10 -17.77
N PHE A 287 9.01 -1.95 -18.24
CA PHE A 287 7.72 -1.47 -17.77
C PHE A 287 6.61 -2.45 -18.11
N HIS A 288 5.58 -2.47 -17.28
CA HIS A 288 4.39 -3.27 -17.50
C HIS A 288 3.19 -2.34 -17.66
N TYR A 289 2.50 -2.46 -18.79
CA TYR A 289 1.31 -1.69 -19.10
C TYR A 289 0.13 -2.65 -19.20
N THR A 290 -0.90 -2.38 -18.41
CA THR A 290 -2.19 -3.05 -18.46
C THR A 290 -3.18 -2.13 -19.15
N TYR A 291 -4.00 -2.66 -20.04
CA TYR A 291 -5.02 -1.92 -20.75
C TYR A 291 -6.39 -2.52 -20.45
N LYS A 292 -7.41 -1.67 -20.35
CA LYS A 292 -8.80 -2.05 -20.11
C LYS A 292 -9.68 -1.73 -21.31
N GLY A 293 -10.71 -2.55 -21.52
CA GLY A 293 -11.64 -2.47 -22.64
C GLY A 293 -11.15 -3.17 -23.91
N THR A 294 -12.10 -3.64 -24.71
CA THR A 294 -11.85 -4.39 -25.95
C THR A 294 -11.78 -3.50 -27.19
N VAL A 295 -12.55 -2.42 -27.21
CA VAL A 295 -12.62 -1.45 -28.30
C VAL A 295 -11.99 -0.14 -27.81
N ASN A 296 -10.93 0.31 -28.48
CA ASN A 296 -10.11 1.46 -28.07
C ASN A 296 -9.59 1.35 -26.62
N PRO A 297 -8.72 0.36 -26.35
CA PRO A 297 -8.23 0.08 -25.00
C PRO A 297 -7.59 1.32 -24.38
N THR A 298 -7.96 1.59 -23.13
CA THR A 298 -7.38 2.70 -22.35
C THR A 298 -6.36 2.16 -21.37
N LEU A 299 -5.30 2.92 -21.12
CA LEU A 299 -4.27 2.52 -20.16
C LEU A 299 -4.87 2.45 -18.75
N ASP A 300 -4.80 1.28 -18.14
CA ASP A 300 -5.17 1.11 -16.74
C ASP A 300 -3.97 1.41 -15.85
N LYS A 301 -3.91 2.65 -15.38
CA LYS A 301 -2.84 3.11 -14.49
C LYS A 301 -2.81 2.33 -13.16
N LYS A 302 -3.94 1.84 -12.67
CA LYS A 302 -4.00 1.15 -11.37
C LYS A 302 -3.22 -0.17 -11.42
N ASN A 303 -3.40 -0.92 -12.50
CA ASN A 303 -2.76 -2.21 -12.73
C ASN A 303 -1.41 -2.13 -13.48
N SER A 304 -0.96 -0.94 -13.88
CA SER A 304 0.31 -0.80 -14.59
C SER A 304 1.48 -0.51 -13.65
N TRP A 305 2.68 -0.97 -14.02
CA TRP A 305 3.95 -0.62 -13.39
C TRP A 305 4.83 0.16 -14.38
N TYR A 306 4.77 1.48 -14.31
CA TYR A 306 5.56 2.37 -15.17
C TYR A 306 5.68 3.78 -14.57
N TYR A 307 6.64 4.54 -15.08
CA TYR A 307 6.77 5.97 -14.83
C TYR A 307 7.15 6.70 -16.11
N LYS A 308 6.45 7.81 -16.39
CA LYS A 308 6.78 8.77 -17.47
C LYS A 308 6.94 10.18 -16.93
N SER A 309 6.07 10.62 -16.02
CA SER A 309 6.11 11.94 -15.41
C SER A 309 5.36 11.98 -14.07
N LYS A 310 5.41 13.11 -13.36
CA LYS A 310 4.61 13.37 -12.15
C LYS A 310 3.10 13.14 -12.36
N SER A 311 2.57 13.32 -13.57
CA SER A 311 1.13 13.14 -13.87
C SER A 311 0.82 11.85 -14.63
N ASP A 312 1.85 11.10 -15.04
CA ASP A 312 1.72 9.88 -15.83
C ASP A 312 2.63 8.77 -15.31
N TYR A 313 2.10 8.01 -14.37
CA TYR A 313 2.72 6.84 -13.76
C TYR A 313 1.63 5.84 -13.34
N GLY A 314 2.02 4.58 -13.18
CA GLY A 314 1.13 3.51 -12.70
C GLY A 314 1.18 3.35 -11.19
N TYR A 315 0.10 2.92 -10.54
CA TYR A 315 0.02 2.89 -9.08
C TYR A 315 0.95 1.84 -8.46
N ARG A 316 1.20 0.73 -9.16
CA ARG A 316 2.21 -0.27 -8.74
C ARG A 316 3.63 0.32 -8.66
N TRP A 317 3.88 1.48 -9.28
CA TRP A 317 5.18 2.17 -9.22
C TRP A 317 5.42 2.89 -7.89
N THR A 318 4.37 3.41 -7.23
CA THR A 318 4.47 4.28 -6.06
C THR A 318 3.80 3.73 -4.79
N VAL A 319 2.99 2.67 -4.89
CA VAL A 319 2.26 2.09 -3.75
C VAL A 319 2.91 0.78 -3.31
N ALA A 320 3.35 0.71 -2.04
CA ALA A 320 4.16 -0.39 -1.50
C ALA A 320 3.45 -1.75 -1.60
N ASP A 321 2.22 -1.81 -1.09
CA ASP A 321 1.36 -2.98 -1.17
C ASP A 321 1.18 -3.50 -2.61
N LYS A 322 0.80 -2.62 -3.53
CA LYS A 322 0.64 -2.98 -4.95
C LYS A 322 1.94 -3.47 -5.59
N PHE A 323 3.08 -2.86 -5.25
CA PHE A 323 4.39 -3.31 -5.72
C PHE A 323 4.71 -4.71 -5.19
N ALA A 324 4.52 -4.94 -3.88
CA ALA A 324 4.82 -6.20 -3.21
C ALA A 324 3.92 -7.34 -3.72
N LYS A 325 2.62 -7.09 -3.90
CA LYS A 325 1.66 -8.04 -4.51
C LYS A 325 2.01 -8.33 -5.96
N PHE A 326 2.26 -7.31 -6.78
CA PHE A 326 2.58 -7.48 -8.21
C PHE A 326 3.85 -8.30 -8.46
N TYR A 327 4.91 -8.05 -7.69
CA TYR A 327 6.15 -8.81 -7.81
C TYR A 327 6.16 -10.10 -6.99
N GLY A 328 5.26 -10.22 -6.02
CA GLY A 328 5.11 -11.39 -5.15
C GLY A 328 6.08 -11.38 -3.98
N VAL A 329 5.55 -11.62 -2.78
CA VAL A 329 6.32 -11.79 -1.54
C VAL A 329 6.70 -13.26 -1.38
N LYS A 330 7.99 -13.59 -1.44
CA LYS A 330 8.51 -14.98 -1.34
C LYS A 330 8.77 -15.45 0.08
N TYR A 331 8.85 -14.54 1.03
CA TYR A 331 9.11 -14.86 2.44
C TYR A 331 8.46 -13.82 3.32
N LYS A 332 7.78 -14.27 4.37
CA LYS A 332 7.16 -13.44 5.41
C LYS A 332 7.69 -13.92 6.78
N THR A 333 7.76 -13.04 7.78
CA THR A 333 8.08 -13.40 9.17
C THR A 333 7.78 -12.24 10.12
N THR A 334 7.43 -12.51 11.37
CA THR A 334 7.33 -11.49 12.44
C THR A 334 8.64 -11.29 13.22
N SER A 335 9.68 -12.07 12.89
CA SER A 335 10.98 -12.06 13.56
C SER A 335 12.02 -11.34 12.72
N PHE A 336 12.56 -10.24 13.24
CA PHE A 336 13.63 -9.49 12.56
C PHE A 336 14.91 -10.33 12.40
N MET A 337 15.20 -11.21 13.37
CA MET A 337 16.27 -12.20 13.24
C MET A 337 16.02 -13.14 12.04
N SER A 338 14.79 -13.66 11.90
CA SER A 338 14.43 -14.54 10.79
C SER A 338 14.50 -13.81 9.45
N LEU A 339 14.10 -12.54 9.37
CA LEU A 339 14.30 -11.69 8.20
C LEU A 339 15.79 -11.60 7.86
N SER A 340 16.63 -11.21 8.82
CA SER A 340 18.07 -10.99 8.61
C SER A 340 18.81 -12.25 8.13
N LYS A 341 18.34 -13.45 8.51
CA LYS A 341 18.88 -14.72 8.04
C LYS A 341 18.51 -15.04 6.58
N ASN A 342 17.38 -14.53 6.10
CA ASN A 342 16.82 -14.89 4.80
C ASN A 342 17.04 -13.81 3.73
N VAL A 343 17.32 -12.57 4.13
CA VAL A 343 17.71 -11.51 3.18
C VAL A 343 19.02 -11.87 2.49
N LYS A 344 19.10 -11.47 1.23
CA LYS A 344 20.28 -11.59 0.39
C LYS A 344 20.60 -10.24 -0.23
N ARG A 345 21.85 -10.05 -0.64
CA ARG A 345 22.20 -8.94 -1.54
C ARG A 345 21.26 -8.97 -2.78
N GLY A 346 20.68 -7.81 -3.10
CA GLY A 346 19.66 -7.67 -4.15
C GLY A 346 18.23 -7.94 -3.70
N SER A 347 17.98 -8.20 -2.41
CA SER A 347 16.62 -8.41 -1.92
C SER A 347 15.85 -7.09 -1.84
N PHE A 348 14.64 -7.09 -2.38
CA PHE A 348 13.63 -6.10 -2.04
C PHE A 348 12.94 -6.57 -0.75
N ILE A 349 12.83 -5.68 0.23
CA ILE A 349 12.24 -5.98 1.54
C ILE A 349 11.07 -5.03 1.79
N THR A 350 10.11 -5.49 2.59
CA THR A 350 8.92 -4.73 2.94
C THR A 350 8.51 -4.98 4.40
N LYS A 351 7.65 -4.12 4.95
CA LYS A 351 7.02 -4.31 6.27
C LYS A 351 5.52 -4.01 6.17
N ASP A 352 4.77 -4.68 7.02
CA ASP A 352 3.39 -4.44 7.40
C ASP A 352 3.46 -4.17 8.92
N SER A 353 3.19 -2.94 9.34
CA SER A 353 3.51 -2.42 10.68
C SER A 353 2.40 -2.80 11.65
N ALA A 354 1.14 -2.60 11.26
CA ALA A 354 -0.04 -2.92 12.05
C ALA A 354 -0.44 -4.42 12.01
N ASN A 355 0.17 -5.21 11.12
CA ASN A 355 -0.24 -6.59 10.81
C ASN A 355 -1.68 -6.67 10.29
N ASP A 356 -2.11 -5.65 9.57
CA ASP A 356 -3.46 -5.50 9.01
C ASP A 356 -3.61 -6.19 7.64
N LYS A 357 -2.52 -6.79 7.13
CA LYS A 357 -2.41 -7.48 5.84
C LYS A 357 -2.26 -6.53 4.64
N ASP A 358 -1.74 -5.33 4.86
CA ASP A 358 -1.27 -4.41 3.84
C ASP A 358 0.22 -4.10 3.99
N TRP A 359 0.94 -3.84 2.90
CA TRP A 359 2.38 -3.50 2.99
C TRP A 359 2.62 -1.99 2.95
N ASP A 360 3.30 -1.47 3.97
CA ASP A 360 3.47 -0.02 4.19
C ASP A 360 4.70 0.57 3.52
N HIS A 361 5.77 -0.21 3.46
CA HIS A 361 7.10 0.34 3.18
C HIS A 361 7.98 -0.61 2.39
N MET A 362 8.96 -0.04 1.69
CA MET A 362 9.86 -0.75 0.80
C MET A 362 11.31 -0.35 1.02
N GLY A 363 12.21 -1.33 1.04
CA GLY A 363 13.65 -1.12 1.05
C GLY A 363 14.40 -2.06 0.12
N PHE A 364 15.66 -1.75 -0.18
CA PHE A 364 16.52 -2.58 -1.01
C PHE A 364 17.85 -2.93 -0.33
N VAL A 365 18.15 -4.23 -0.24
CA VAL A 365 19.35 -4.76 0.40
C VAL A 365 20.52 -4.75 -0.58
N THR A 366 21.56 -4.01 -0.23
CA THR A 366 22.76 -3.83 -1.07
C THR A 366 23.94 -4.67 -0.61
N GLU A 367 24.03 -4.97 0.68
CA GLU A 367 25.12 -5.73 1.29
C GLU A 367 24.59 -6.56 2.46
N ILE A 368 25.22 -7.71 2.72
CA ILE A 368 24.93 -8.57 3.87
C ILE A 368 26.24 -8.84 4.61
N THR A 369 26.16 -9.13 5.90
CA THR A 369 27.31 -9.51 6.73
C THR A 369 26.98 -10.73 7.56
N GLU A 370 28.01 -11.46 7.99
CA GLU A 370 27.87 -12.55 8.97
C GLU A 370 27.91 -12.04 10.41
N ASN A 371 28.11 -10.73 10.60
CA ASN A 371 28.24 -10.11 11.91
C ASN A 371 26.87 -9.99 12.57
N LYS A 372 26.71 -10.61 13.73
CA LYS A 372 25.53 -10.39 14.56
C LYS A 372 25.64 -9.05 15.29
N LYS A 373 24.54 -8.31 15.32
CA LYS A 373 24.37 -7.07 16.07
C LYS A 373 23.15 -7.21 16.99
N THR A 374 23.18 -6.46 18.08
CA THR A 374 22.01 -6.26 18.93
C THR A 374 21.86 -4.77 19.15
N THR A 375 20.81 -4.20 18.58
CA THR A 375 20.47 -2.77 18.66
C THR A 375 18.96 -2.66 18.78
N GLU A 376 18.48 -1.66 19.53
CA GLU A 376 17.05 -1.34 19.64
C GLU A 376 16.15 -2.53 20.07
N GLY A 377 16.71 -3.47 20.85
CA GLY A 377 16.00 -4.66 21.33
C GLY A 377 15.94 -5.84 20.34
N SER A 378 16.53 -5.69 19.15
CA SER A 378 16.57 -6.72 18.11
C SER A 378 17.98 -7.30 17.96
N THR A 379 18.12 -8.63 17.98
CA THR A 379 19.36 -9.31 17.56
C THR A 379 19.20 -9.80 16.12
N TYR A 380 20.17 -9.56 15.25
CA TYR A 380 20.08 -9.88 13.82
C TYR A 380 21.48 -9.95 13.17
N TYR A 381 21.56 -10.51 11.95
CA TYR A 381 22.75 -10.41 11.10
C TYR A 381 22.74 -9.07 10.37
N ASP A 382 23.79 -8.26 10.48
CA ASP A 382 23.77 -6.90 9.94
C ASP A 382 23.78 -6.89 8.40
N PHE A 383 23.03 -5.97 7.80
CA PHE A 383 22.92 -5.79 6.36
C PHE A 383 22.73 -4.31 6.02
N LYS A 384 22.92 -3.94 4.75
CA LYS A 384 22.87 -2.54 4.31
C LYS A 384 21.65 -2.29 3.43
N VAL A 385 20.82 -1.34 3.84
CA VAL A 385 19.56 -0.99 3.16
C VAL A 385 19.70 0.36 2.46
N ALA A 386 19.09 0.46 1.28
CA ALA A 386 18.89 1.68 0.52
C ALA A 386 17.39 1.98 0.43
N GLN A 387 16.96 3.20 0.77
CA GLN A 387 15.56 3.65 0.70
C GLN A 387 15.44 5.20 0.70
N HIS A 388 14.25 5.74 0.38
CA HIS A 388 13.99 7.18 0.09
C HIS A 388 12.94 7.88 0.99
N THR A 389 12.45 7.27 2.06
CA THR A 389 11.71 7.97 3.12
C THR A 389 12.61 8.98 3.83
N ALA A 390 13.86 8.61 4.20
CA ALA A 390 14.88 9.53 4.76
C ALA A 390 16.23 9.51 4.03
N ASP A 391 16.20 9.10 2.76
CA ASP A 391 17.33 9.13 1.83
C ASP A 391 18.64 8.56 2.39
N TYR A 392 18.65 7.25 2.62
CA TYR A 392 19.83 6.60 3.18
C TYR A 392 20.30 5.38 2.39
N HIS A 393 21.61 5.17 2.48
CA HIS A 393 22.28 3.92 2.18
C HIS A 393 23.11 3.51 3.40
N ALA A 394 22.51 2.75 4.31
CA ALA A 394 23.00 2.62 5.67
C ALA A 394 22.91 1.18 6.18
N TYR A 395 23.86 0.79 7.04
CA TYR A 395 23.75 -0.49 7.75
C TYR A 395 22.59 -0.42 8.71
N VAL A 396 21.90 -1.54 8.89
CA VAL A 396 20.79 -1.64 9.86
C VAL A 396 21.27 -1.25 11.25
N SER A 397 22.48 -1.65 11.66
CA SER A 397 23.06 -1.23 12.95
C SER A 397 23.39 0.24 13.11
N SER A 398 23.27 1.05 12.04
CA SER A 398 23.46 2.49 12.14
C SER A 398 22.18 3.17 12.61
N LYS A 399 22.33 4.24 13.40
CA LYS A 399 21.21 5.06 13.89
C LYS A 399 20.28 5.61 12.79
N LYS A 400 20.75 5.66 11.54
CA LYS A 400 20.02 6.20 10.39
C LYS A 400 19.03 5.21 9.77
N CYS A 401 19.24 3.89 9.91
CA CYS A 401 18.49 2.91 9.13
C CYS A 401 17.09 2.62 9.69
N GLY A 402 16.96 2.42 11.01
CA GLY A 402 15.67 2.27 11.68
C GLY A 402 14.98 0.91 11.49
N TRP A 403 15.40 0.05 10.56
CA TRP A 403 14.77 -1.26 10.36
C TRP A 403 14.80 -2.18 11.60
N ASP A 404 15.81 -2.04 12.45
CA ASP A 404 15.96 -2.74 13.72
C ASP A 404 15.03 -2.22 14.83
N LYS A 405 14.51 -0.99 14.69
CA LYS A 405 13.54 -0.36 15.60
C LYS A 405 12.10 -0.79 15.34
N ILE A 406 11.79 -1.27 14.13
CA ILE A 406 10.42 -1.58 13.72
C ILE A 406 9.71 -2.49 14.73
N LYS A 407 10.36 -3.52 15.30
CA LYS A 407 9.69 -4.38 16.30
C LYS A 407 9.41 -3.69 17.63
N LYS A 408 10.19 -2.67 17.99
CA LYS A 408 10.02 -1.89 19.21
C LYS A 408 8.91 -0.85 19.02
N GLU A 409 8.90 -0.19 17.86
CA GLU A 409 7.91 0.83 17.47
C GLU A 409 6.56 0.21 17.10
N HIS A 410 6.60 -0.94 16.42
CA HIS A 410 5.47 -1.70 15.90
C HIS A 410 5.57 -3.19 16.31
N PRO A 411 5.12 -3.55 17.53
CA PRO A 411 5.29 -4.89 18.08
C PRO A 411 4.66 -6.02 17.25
N LYS A 412 3.68 -5.70 16.40
CA LYS A 412 2.99 -6.69 15.54
C LYS A 412 3.60 -6.83 14.16
N ALA A 413 4.56 -5.98 13.81
CA ALA A 413 5.03 -5.88 12.44
C ALA A 413 5.45 -7.22 11.84
N VAL A 414 5.05 -7.40 10.58
CA VAL A 414 5.44 -8.49 9.69
C VAL A 414 6.43 -7.94 8.67
N PHE A 415 7.50 -8.68 8.44
CA PHE A 415 8.49 -8.38 7.42
C PHE A 415 8.32 -9.28 6.21
N GLY A 416 8.53 -8.73 5.02
CA GLY A 416 8.47 -9.45 3.77
C GLY A 416 9.78 -9.35 2.96
N ILE A 417 10.06 -10.37 2.16
CA ILE A 417 11.04 -10.29 1.07
C ILE A 417 10.29 -10.46 -0.25
N VAL A 418 10.37 -9.44 -1.10
CA VAL A 418 9.76 -9.41 -2.43
C VAL A 418 10.70 -10.08 -3.45
N LYS A 419 10.13 -10.71 -4.48
CA LYS A 419 10.88 -11.46 -5.50
C LYS A 419 11.71 -10.59 -6.42
#